data_AF-A0A8S0W9U4-F1
#
_entry.id   AF-A0A8S0W9U4-F1
#
_cell.length_a   1.000
_cell.length_b   1.000
_cell.length_c   1.000
_cell.angle_alpha   90.00
_cell.angle_beta   90.00
_cell.angle_gamma   90.00
#
_symmetry.space_group_name_H-M   'P 1'
#
loop_
_entity.id
_entity.type
_entity.pdbx_description
1 polymer ?
#
loop_
_entity_poly.entity_id
_entity_poly.type
_entity_poly.pdbx_seq_one_letter_code
_entity_poly.pdbx_strand_id
1 'polypeptide(L)'
;MASNKEFTVDGSCFDPRTFEADLVIDADGIKRKTVVGDDNTCLGFSNTVAYRAIVPIDVLKAEGVKVPVGTRPHCWAGLGKHLITVPMKNDTLLNVAAHSSGLDGPKSSPEIREGLLKHIQAPSVWSIYTLHPPLKSFVAGKVVLVGDAAHAMTPHLGAGAGQGFEDIYTLYRLLTHPSTAKFNVERALAIYDEVRPSRANMVFEQSIKTGNVYDGFGESKYSVKDMVAQLLGGGTLCGSRLRFPTQSGRGKMN
;
A
#
# COMPACT_ATOMS: atom_id res chain seq x y z
N MET A 1 -3.67 35.39 -21.62
CA MET A 1 -2.59 34.43 -21.89
C MET A 1 -2.24 33.78 -20.56
N ALA A 2 -2.56 32.50 -20.37
CA ALA A 2 -2.15 31.79 -19.16
C ALA A 2 -0.63 31.56 -19.26
N SER A 3 0.14 32.18 -18.36
CA SER A 3 1.60 32.04 -18.35
C SER A 3 1.96 30.57 -18.17
N ASN A 4 2.84 30.05 -19.02
CA ASN A 4 3.46 28.75 -18.80
C ASN A 4 4.14 28.77 -17.42
N LYS A 5 3.98 27.68 -16.65
CA LYS A 5 4.75 27.52 -15.42
C LYS A 5 6.16 27.07 -15.82
N GLU A 6 7.16 27.80 -15.36
CA GLU A 6 8.55 27.34 -15.40
C GLU A 6 8.75 26.28 -14.30
N PHE A 7 9.41 25.19 -14.65
CA PHE A 7 9.78 24.15 -13.70
C PHE A 7 11.28 23.93 -13.74
N THR A 8 11.91 23.99 -12.56
CA THR A 8 13.33 23.68 -12.38
C THR A 8 13.48 22.23 -11.98
N VAL A 9 14.20 21.45 -12.77
CA VAL A 9 14.62 20.10 -12.37
C VAL A 9 15.99 20.21 -11.72
N ASP A 10 16.02 20.19 -10.39
CA ASP A 10 17.27 20.11 -9.61
C ASP A 10 17.78 18.67 -9.63
N GLY A 11 18.62 18.34 -10.60
CA GLY A 11 19.31 17.06 -10.63
C GLY A 11 20.54 17.10 -9.74
N SER A 12 20.71 16.16 -8.80
CA SER A 12 21.98 15.95 -8.09
C SER A 12 23.14 15.53 -9.00
N CYS A 13 22.88 15.33 -10.30
CA CYS A 13 23.83 14.87 -11.30
C CYS A 13 23.90 15.78 -12.56
N PHE A 14 23.14 16.90 -12.61
CA PHE A 14 23.14 17.83 -13.74
C PHE A 14 22.91 19.27 -13.26
N ASP A 15 23.42 20.25 -14.02
CA ASP A 15 23.09 21.65 -13.78
C ASP A 15 21.57 21.86 -13.81
N PRO A 16 21.02 22.74 -12.95
CA PRO A 16 19.60 23.05 -12.95
C PRO A 16 19.15 23.50 -14.35
N ARG A 17 18.10 22.85 -14.88
CA ARG A 17 17.50 23.23 -16.16
C ARG A 17 16.03 23.57 -15.98
N THR A 18 15.61 24.59 -16.71
CA THR A 18 14.22 25.01 -16.80
C THR A 18 13.58 24.46 -18.06
N PHE A 19 12.36 23.95 -17.94
CA PHE A 19 11.53 23.51 -19.05
C PHE A 19 10.18 24.19 -19.02
N GLU A 20 9.60 24.45 -20.20
CA GLU A 20 8.20 24.84 -20.35
C GLU A 20 7.36 23.63 -20.77
N ALA A 21 6.19 23.46 -20.13
CA ALA A 21 5.27 22.37 -20.44
C ALA A 21 3.80 22.82 -20.35
N ASP A 22 2.95 22.19 -21.16
CA ASP A 22 1.50 22.37 -21.11
C ASP A 22 0.86 21.70 -19.87
N LEU A 23 1.54 20.69 -19.31
CA LEU A 23 1.13 19.86 -18.18
C LEU A 23 2.38 19.29 -17.50
N VAL A 24 2.40 19.27 -16.18
CA VAL A 24 3.40 18.55 -15.38
C VAL A 24 2.71 17.48 -14.55
N ILE A 25 3.22 16.25 -14.65
CA ILE A 25 2.81 15.10 -13.84
C ILE A 25 3.97 14.81 -12.89
N ASP A 26 3.74 15.03 -11.60
CA ASP A 26 4.67 14.64 -10.55
C ASP A 26 4.38 13.19 -10.13
N ALA A 27 5.36 12.33 -10.42
CA ALA A 27 5.40 10.93 -10.03
C ALA A 27 6.65 10.60 -9.20
N ASP A 28 7.22 11.58 -8.50
CA ASP A 28 8.51 11.50 -7.78
C ASP A 28 8.42 10.73 -6.45
N GLY A 29 7.25 10.13 -6.20
CA GLY A 29 6.96 9.29 -5.05
C GLY A 29 6.85 10.07 -3.75
N ILE A 30 6.92 9.34 -2.64
CA ILE A 30 6.59 9.85 -1.31
C ILE A 30 7.45 11.05 -0.86
N LYS A 31 8.66 11.22 -1.43
CA LYS A 31 9.59 12.31 -1.12
C LYS A 31 9.50 13.49 -2.10
N ARG A 32 8.37 13.62 -2.81
CA ARG A 32 8.13 14.74 -3.73
C ARG A 32 8.41 16.10 -3.08
N LYS A 33 8.84 17.06 -3.90
CA LYS A 33 9.05 18.46 -3.49
C LYS A 33 7.95 19.39 -3.98
N THR A 34 7.20 19.00 -5.00
CA THR A 34 6.06 19.77 -5.52
C THR A 34 5.03 19.96 -4.41
N VAL A 35 4.32 21.08 -4.39
CA VAL A 35 3.23 21.38 -3.46
C VAL A 35 1.99 21.76 -4.27
N VAL A 36 0.82 21.25 -3.89
CA VAL A 36 -0.46 21.52 -4.59
C VAL A 36 -1.54 21.97 -3.61
N GLY A 37 -2.37 22.94 -4.00
CA GLY A 37 -3.45 23.45 -3.14
C GLY A 37 -2.98 23.86 -1.75
N ASP A 38 -3.79 23.55 -0.73
CA ASP A 38 -3.50 23.75 0.70
C ASP A 38 -2.74 22.55 1.31
N ASP A 39 -1.80 21.98 0.56
CA ASP A 39 -1.00 20.84 1.00
C ASP A 39 -0.23 21.15 2.29
N ASN A 40 -0.71 20.55 3.37
CA ASN A 40 -0.13 20.59 4.70
C ASN A 40 0.40 19.21 5.12
N THR A 41 0.68 18.35 4.14
CA THR A 41 1.08 16.96 4.38
C THR A 41 2.55 16.86 4.72
N CYS A 42 2.89 15.87 5.54
CA CYS A 42 4.25 15.54 5.89
C CYS A 42 4.47 14.02 5.84
N LEU A 43 5.73 13.62 5.86
CA LEU A 43 6.11 12.22 6.04
C LEU A 43 5.76 11.77 7.47
N GLY A 44 4.61 11.15 7.63
CA GLY A 44 4.17 10.54 8.88
C GLY A 44 4.80 9.16 9.05
N PHE A 45 5.56 8.96 10.12
CA PHE A 45 5.99 7.61 10.49
C PHE A 45 4.77 6.82 11.00
N SER A 46 4.53 5.65 10.43
CA SER A 46 3.36 4.82 10.78
C SER A 46 3.54 3.98 12.05
N ASN A 47 4.60 4.24 12.83
CA ASN A 47 5.02 3.42 13.96
C ASN A 47 5.25 1.93 13.62
N THR A 48 5.55 1.63 12.35
CA THR A 48 5.73 0.28 11.84
C THR A 48 7.08 0.14 11.13
N VAL A 49 7.79 -0.94 11.42
CA VAL A 49 9.04 -1.34 10.74
C VAL A 49 8.84 -2.71 10.11
N ALA A 50 9.22 -2.84 8.84
CA ALA A 50 9.18 -4.08 8.10
C ALA A 50 10.58 -4.65 7.88
N TYR A 51 10.77 -5.92 8.23
CA TYR A 51 11.93 -6.72 7.91
C TYR A 51 11.61 -7.58 6.70
N ARG A 52 12.40 -7.45 5.64
CA ARG A 52 12.16 -8.13 4.36
C ARG A 52 13.30 -9.07 4.01
N ALA A 53 12.91 -10.24 3.49
CA ALA A 53 13.82 -11.31 3.16
C ALA A 53 13.26 -12.25 2.10
N ILE A 54 14.16 -12.99 1.46
CA ILE A 54 13.83 -14.14 0.62
C ILE A 54 14.50 -15.36 1.24
N VAL A 55 13.74 -16.42 1.48
CA VAL A 55 14.23 -17.65 2.13
C VAL A 55 13.97 -18.85 1.24
N PRO A 56 14.96 -19.73 1.00
CA PRO A 56 14.73 -21.03 0.36
C PRO A 56 13.80 -21.91 1.20
N ILE A 57 12.78 -22.50 0.56
CA ILE A 57 11.75 -23.28 1.29
C ILE A 57 12.30 -24.59 1.84
N ASP A 58 13.29 -25.19 1.19
CA ASP A 58 14.00 -26.38 1.65
C ASP A 58 14.74 -26.16 2.98
N VAL A 59 15.36 -25.00 3.17
CA VAL A 59 15.98 -24.60 4.46
C VAL A 59 14.94 -24.57 5.57
N LEU A 60 13.76 -24.00 5.32
CA LEU A 60 12.66 -23.96 6.30
C LEU A 60 12.14 -25.37 6.64
N LYS A 61 12.04 -26.26 5.64
CA LYS A 61 11.63 -27.66 5.86
C LYS A 61 12.66 -28.43 6.69
N ALA A 62 13.95 -28.23 6.43
CA ALA A 62 15.03 -28.87 7.16
C ALA A 62 15.03 -28.47 8.66
N GLU A 63 14.66 -27.23 8.96
CA GLU A 63 14.49 -26.70 10.32
C GLU A 63 13.18 -27.17 11.01
N GLY A 64 12.37 -27.99 10.33
CA GLY A 64 11.16 -28.55 10.90
C GLY A 64 9.97 -27.60 10.94
N VAL A 65 9.93 -26.56 10.10
CA VAL A 65 8.74 -25.71 9.94
C VAL A 65 7.57 -26.57 9.42
N LYS A 66 6.57 -26.79 10.28
CA LYS A 66 5.44 -27.70 10.01
C LYS A 66 4.28 -27.04 9.25
N VAL A 67 4.29 -25.71 9.15
CA VAL A 67 3.23 -24.96 8.47
C VAL A 67 3.43 -25.00 6.95
N PRO A 68 2.35 -25.11 6.15
CA PRO A 68 2.44 -25.18 4.69
C PRO A 68 2.84 -23.82 4.10
N VAL A 69 4.14 -23.53 4.06
CA VAL A 69 4.71 -22.26 3.56
C VAL A 69 4.89 -22.20 2.05
N GLY A 70 4.52 -23.25 1.30
CA GLY A 70 4.79 -23.35 -0.13
C GLY A 70 3.61 -23.08 -1.07
N THR A 71 2.35 -23.26 -0.66
CA THR A 71 1.25 -23.39 -1.63
C THR A 71 0.42 -22.13 -1.84
N ARG A 72 0.49 -21.18 -0.91
CA ARG A 72 -0.31 -19.94 -0.95
C ARG A 72 0.31 -18.84 -0.10
N PRO A 73 -0.05 -17.57 -0.36
CA PRO A 73 0.24 -16.48 0.55
C PRO A 73 -0.38 -16.71 1.94
N HIS A 74 0.34 -16.35 2.99
CA HIS A 74 -0.16 -16.35 4.36
C HIS A 74 0.10 -15.01 5.03
N CYS A 75 -0.88 -14.59 5.84
CA CYS A 75 -0.74 -13.51 6.81
C CYS A 75 -0.86 -14.13 8.21
N TRP A 76 0.22 -14.07 8.97
CA TRP A 76 0.28 -14.52 10.35
C TRP A 76 0.13 -13.29 11.25
N ALA A 77 -1.03 -13.13 11.85
CA ALA A 77 -1.35 -12.00 12.72
C ALA A 77 -0.88 -12.27 14.16
N GLY A 78 -0.50 -11.22 14.87
CA GLY A 78 -0.01 -11.27 16.24
C GLY A 78 -0.05 -9.89 16.90
N LEU A 79 -0.06 -9.84 18.23
CA LEU A 79 -0.13 -8.56 18.94
C LEU A 79 1.14 -7.74 18.71
N GLY A 80 1.01 -6.57 18.08
CA GLY A 80 2.11 -5.66 17.72
C GLY A 80 3.09 -6.22 16.68
N LYS A 81 2.71 -7.30 15.99
CA LYS A 81 3.55 -7.91 14.95
C LYS A 81 2.73 -8.79 14.02
N HIS A 82 3.03 -8.73 12.73
CA HIS A 82 2.49 -9.68 11.77
C HIS A 82 3.54 -10.10 10.74
N LEU A 83 3.33 -11.26 10.14
CA LEU A 83 4.23 -11.82 9.14
C LEU A 83 3.45 -12.10 7.85
N ILE A 84 3.92 -11.59 6.73
CA ILE A 84 3.41 -11.98 5.41
C ILE A 84 4.43 -12.89 4.74
N THR A 85 3.98 -14.05 4.27
CA THR A 85 4.81 -14.98 3.49
C THR A 85 4.15 -15.28 2.15
N VAL A 86 4.89 -15.13 1.06
CA VAL A 86 4.39 -15.37 -0.30
C VAL A 86 5.34 -16.33 -1.02
N PRO A 87 4.88 -17.51 -1.46
CA PRO A 87 5.70 -18.43 -2.24
C PRO A 87 6.01 -17.84 -3.61
N MET A 88 7.23 -18.08 -4.09
CA MET A 88 7.78 -17.56 -5.33
C MET A 88 8.55 -18.64 -6.06
N LYS A 89 8.75 -18.43 -7.38
CA LYS A 89 9.60 -19.26 -8.22
C LYS A 89 9.24 -20.75 -8.10
N ASN A 90 7.98 -21.09 -8.39
CA ASN A 90 7.44 -22.45 -8.31
C ASN A 90 7.72 -23.12 -6.95
N ASP A 91 7.38 -22.42 -5.87
CA ASP A 91 7.47 -22.90 -4.49
C ASP A 91 8.89 -23.32 -4.05
N THR A 92 9.91 -22.67 -4.63
CA THR A 92 11.31 -22.86 -4.22
C THR A 92 11.79 -21.76 -3.27
N LEU A 93 11.23 -20.55 -3.40
CA LEU A 93 11.59 -19.39 -2.59
C LEU A 93 10.35 -18.86 -1.85
N LEU A 94 10.58 -18.27 -0.69
CA LEU A 94 9.56 -17.61 0.11
C LEU A 94 9.94 -16.15 0.29
N ASN A 95 9.15 -15.22 -0.23
CA ASN A 95 9.25 -13.83 0.15
C ASN A 95 8.60 -13.65 1.52
N VAL A 96 9.34 -13.01 2.42
CA VAL A 96 8.96 -12.84 3.81
C VAL A 96 9.02 -11.36 4.18
N ALA A 97 7.91 -10.84 4.72
CA ALA A 97 7.82 -9.50 5.26
C ALA A 97 7.29 -9.58 6.70
N ALA A 98 8.19 -9.46 7.67
CA ALA A 98 7.85 -9.42 9.08
C ALA A 98 7.69 -7.97 9.52
N HIS A 99 6.57 -7.62 10.11
CA HIS A 99 6.27 -6.28 10.57
C HIS A 99 6.27 -6.27 12.10
N SER A 100 6.84 -5.21 12.65
CA SER A 100 6.76 -4.87 14.07
C SER A 100 6.15 -3.48 14.16
N SER A 101 5.12 -3.36 15.00
CA SER A 101 4.39 -2.11 15.20
C SER A 101 4.04 -1.91 16.67
N GLY A 102 3.67 -0.68 17.01
CA GLY A 102 3.15 -0.37 18.33
C GLY A 102 2.63 1.06 18.40
N LEU A 103 1.68 1.30 19.29
CA LEU A 103 1.08 2.63 19.45
C LEU A 103 2.13 3.69 19.85
N ASP A 104 3.10 3.30 20.67
CA ASP A 104 4.23 4.14 21.10
C ASP A 104 5.51 3.91 20.27
N GLY A 105 5.37 3.29 19.09
CA GLY A 105 6.48 2.91 18.22
C GLY A 105 6.72 1.39 18.13
N PRO A 106 7.55 0.94 17.18
CA PRO A 106 7.83 -0.47 16.96
C PRO A 106 8.55 -1.06 18.18
N LYS A 107 7.97 -2.11 18.78
CA LYS A 107 8.63 -2.82 19.87
C LYS A 107 9.69 -3.75 19.30
N SER A 108 10.88 -3.76 19.89
CA SER A 108 11.86 -4.81 19.59
C SER A 108 11.20 -6.16 19.80
N SER A 109 11.13 -6.98 18.75
CA SER A 109 10.65 -8.37 18.86
C SER A 109 11.87 -9.27 18.67
N PRO A 110 12.48 -9.74 19.78
CA PRO A 110 13.50 -10.77 19.75
C PRO A 110 13.03 -11.99 18.95
N GLU A 111 11.73 -12.31 18.96
CA GLU A 111 11.19 -13.45 18.22
C GLU A 111 11.26 -13.28 16.70
N ILE A 112 11.05 -12.06 16.18
CA ILE A 112 11.29 -11.77 14.76
C ILE A 112 12.79 -11.94 14.47
N ARG A 113 13.65 -11.35 15.31
CA ARG A 113 15.11 -11.29 15.09
C ARG A 113 15.84 -12.63 15.28
N GLU A 114 15.43 -13.42 16.25
CA GLU A 114 16.07 -14.67 16.65
C GLU A 114 15.39 -15.89 16.01
N GLY A 115 14.10 -15.82 15.71
CA GLY A 115 13.34 -16.93 15.11
C GLY A 115 13.44 -16.99 13.60
N LEU A 116 12.99 -15.92 12.93
CA LEU A 116 12.91 -15.87 11.47
C LEU A 116 14.20 -15.32 10.85
N LEU A 117 14.73 -14.22 11.40
CA LEU A 117 15.90 -13.55 10.83
C LEU A 117 17.21 -14.35 11.01
N LYS A 118 17.29 -15.34 11.92
CA LYS A 118 18.48 -16.22 12.03
C LYS A 118 18.79 -17.00 10.74
N HIS A 119 17.79 -17.26 9.92
CA HIS A 119 17.94 -17.98 8.64
C HIS A 119 18.05 -17.04 7.45
N ILE A 120 17.98 -15.73 7.69
CA ILE A 120 18.03 -14.71 6.67
C ILE A 120 19.39 -14.04 6.75
N GLN A 121 20.20 -14.25 5.72
CA GLN A 121 21.42 -13.46 5.56
C GLN A 121 21.02 -12.02 5.20
N ALA A 122 21.35 -11.07 6.08
CA ALA A 122 21.18 -9.62 5.88
C ALA A 122 19.75 -9.18 5.46
N PRO A 123 18.74 -9.29 6.35
CA PRO A 123 17.41 -8.75 6.06
C PRO A 123 17.48 -7.24 5.83
N SER A 124 16.70 -6.75 4.88
CA SER A 124 16.51 -5.31 4.73
C SER A 124 15.46 -4.82 5.73
N VAL A 125 15.72 -3.66 6.34
CA VAL A 125 14.84 -3.06 7.36
C VAL A 125 14.28 -1.77 6.81
N TRP A 126 12.96 -1.63 6.86
CA TRP A 126 12.22 -0.53 6.24
C TRP A 126 11.28 0.11 7.26
N SER A 127 11.55 1.36 7.61
CA SER A 127 10.57 2.19 8.34
C SER A 127 9.45 2.60 7.40
N ILE A 128 8.21 2.34 7.79
CA ILE A 128 7.04 2.60 6.94
C ILE A 128 6.55 4.03 7.18
N TYR A 129 6.59 4.85 6.13
CA TYR A 129 6.10 6.23 6.12
C TYR A 129 4.88 6.37 5.21
N THR A 130 4.08 7.39 5.49
CA THR A 130 2.88 7.77 4.71
C THR A 130 2.82 9.28 4.54
N LEU A 131 2.01 9.79 3.61
CA LEU A 131 1.65 11.20 3.58
C LEU A 131 0.51 11.46 4.57
N HIS A 132 0.75 12.30 5.58
CA HIS A 132 -0.23 12.62 6.63
C HIS A 132 -0.33 14.13 6.89
N PRO A 133 -1.53 14.71 7.02
CA PRO A 133 -2.84 14.10 6.72
C PRO A 133 -2.95 13.72 5.22
N PRO A 134 -3.94 12.92 4.79
CA PRO A 134 -4.15 12.67 3.37
C PRO A 134 -4.48 13.96 2.62
N LEU A 135 -3.93 14.10 1.41
CA LEU A 135 -4.20 15.25 0.54
C LEU A 135 -5.68 15.32 0.15
N LYS A 136 -6.21 16.54 0.11
CA LYS A 136 -7.59 16.81 -0.36
C LYS A 136 -7.68 17.12 -1.85
N SER A 137 -6.57 17.58 -2.43
CA SER A 137 -6.41 17.87 -3.85
C SER A 137 -5.04 17.38 -4.30
N PHE A 138 -4.99 16.84 -5.51
CA PHE A 138 -3.82 16.37 -6.22
C PHE A 138 -3.41 17.33 -7.35
N VAL A 139 -4.10 18.47 -7.53
CA VAL A 139 -3.93 19.36 -8.68
C VAL A 139 -3.69 20.80 -8.26
N ALA A 140 -2.77 21.50 -8.94
CA ALA A 140 -2.58 22.94 -8.81
C ALA A 140 -2.29 23.62 -10.16
N GLY A 141 -3.35 24.13 -10.80
CA GLY A 141 -3.29 24.62 -12.18
C GLY A 141 -2.93 23.48 -13.13
N LYS A 142 -1.84 23.62 -13.88
CA LYS A 142 -1.30 22.60 -14.82
C LYS A 142 -0.35 21.57 -14.19
N VAL A 143 -0.39 21.40 -12.87
CA VAL A 143 0.43 20.42 -12.14
C VAL A 143 -0.49 19.39 -11.52
N VAL A 144 -0.17 18.11 -11.68
CA VAL A 144 -0.92 16.99 -11.09
C VAL A 144 0.01 16.01 -10.40
N LEU A 145 -0.37 15.53 -9.22
CA LEU A 145 0.31 14.48 -8.47
C LEU A 145 -0.29 13.10 -8.77
N VAL A 146 0.54 12.07 -8.86
CA VAL A 146 0.12 10.67 -9.04
C VAL A 146 0.90 9.71 -8.14
N GLY A 147 0.34 8.55 -7.87
CA GLY A 147 0.99 7.50 -7.08
C GLY A 147 1.36 7.96 -5.67
N ASP A 148 2.51 7.51 -5.18
CA ASP A 148 2.99 7.84 -3.84
C ASP A 148 3.21 9.35 -3.63
N ALA A 149 3.41 10.13 -4.69
CA ALA A 149 3.46 11.59 -4.58
C ALA A 149 2.12 12.17 -4.09
N ALA A 150 1.00 11.57 -4.50
CA ALA A 150 -0.34 12.00 -4.11
C ALA A 150 -0.86 11.31 -2.84
N HIS A 151 -0.63 10.00 -2.70
CA HIS A 151 -1.35 9.17 -1.72
C HIS A 151 -0.52 8.02 -1.13
N ALA A 152 0.78 8.23 -0.90
CA ALA A 152 1.59 7.21 -0.22
C ALA A 152 0.97 6.76 1.11
N MET A 153 0.79 5.46 1.22
CA MET A 153 0.03 4.80 2.29
C MET A 153 0.78 3.60 2.86
N THR A 154 0.28 3.06 3.97
CA THR A 154 0.83 1.81 4.50
C THR A 154 0.57 0.63 3.52
N PRO A 155 1.41 -0.42 3.52
CA PRO A 155 1.34 -1.47 2.51
C PRO A 155 0.31 -2.58 2.80
N HIS A 156 -0.45 -2.50 3.89
CA HIS A 156 -1.23 -3.63 4.43
C HIS A 156 -2.32 -4.14 3.48
N LEU A 157 -2.85 -3.31 2.57
CA LEU A 157 -3.77 -3.75 1.52
C LEU A 157 -3.08 -4.21 0.23
N GLY A 158 -1.78 -4.00 0.08
CA GLY A 158 -1.07 -4.25 -1.18
C GLY A 158 -1.58 -3.41 -2.36
N ALA A 159 -2.23 -2.27 -2.08
CA ALA A 159 -3.01 -1.52 -3.07
C ALA A 159 -2.35 -0.24 -3.61
N GLY A 160 -1.19 0.17 -3.07
CA GLY A 160 -0.53 1.45 -3.43
C GLY A 160 -0.22 1.56 -4.93
N ALA A 161 0.47 0.56 -5.50
CA ALA A 161 0.75 0.52 -6.94
C ALA A 161 -0.52 0.51 -7.79
N GLY A 162 -1.56 -0.21 -7.33
CA GLY A 162 -2.88 -0.21 -7.97
C GLY A 162 -3.53 1.17 -8.02
N GLN A 163 -3.40 1.96 -6.95
CA GLN A 163 -3.87 3.35 -6.94
C GLN A 163 -3.12 4.22 -7.95
N GLY A 164 -1.80 4.06 -8.08
CA GLY A 164 -1.03 4.73 -9.14
C GLY A 164 -1.51 4.38 -10.55
N PHE A 165 -1.83 3.11 -10.80
CA PHE A 165 -2.42 2.70 -12.09
C PHE A 165 -3.82 3.28 -12.31
N GLU A 166 -4.66 3.37 -11.27
CA GLU A 166 -5.95 4.05 -11.35
C GLU A 166 -5.78 5.55 -11.68
N ASP A 167 -4.76 6.23 -11.15
CA ASP A 167 -4.46 7.62 -11.46
C ASP A 167 -4.13 7.80 -12.94
N ILE A 168 -3.15 7.04 -13.43
CA ILE A 168 -2.67 7.14 -14.82
C ILE A 168 -3.77 6.75 -15.79
N TYR A 169 -4.56 5.72 -15.49
CA TYR A 169 -5.71 5.36 -16.31
C TYR A 169 -6.73 6.49 -16.39
N THR A 170 -7.04 7.13 -15.25
CA THR A 170 -7.99 8.25 -15.20
C THR A 170 -7.47 9.45 -15.99
N LEU A 171 -6.22 9.85 -15.77
CA LEU A 171 -5.58 10.94 -16.52
C LEU A 171 -5.51 10.64 -18.02
N TYR A 172 -5.10 9.44 -18.41
CA TYR A 172 -5.04 9.02 -19.81
C TYR A 172 -6.41 9.19 -20.47
N ARG A 173 -7.49 8.71 -19.84
CA ARG A 173 -8.85 8.83 -20.38
C ARG A 173 -9.32 10.27 -20.50
N LEU A 174 -8.96 11.14 -19.56
CA LEU A 174 -9.32 12.56 -19.56
C LEU A 174 -8.52 13.35 -20.60
N LEU A 175 -7.21 13.11 -20.69
CA LEU A 175 -6.30 13.81 -21.59
C LEU A 175 -6.49 13.41 -23.06
N THR A 176 -6.92 12.18 -23.33
CA THR A 176 -7.19 11.67 -24.68
C THR A 176 -8.65 11.82 -25.13
N HIS A 177 -9.52 12.38 -24.27
CA HIS A 177 -10.91 12.62 -24.63
C HIS A 177 -11.01 13.62 -25.79
N PRO A 178 -11.89 13.41 -26.80
CA PRO A 178 -11.98 14.30 -27.97
C PRO A 178 -12.28 15.78 -27.67
N SER A 179 -12.87 16.06 -26.51
CA SER A 179 -13.14 17.42 -26.03
C SER A 179 -11.97 18.06 -25.27
N THR A 180 -10.90 17.32 -25.01
CA THR A 180 -9.71 17.81 -24.30
C THR A 180 -8.69 18.31 -25.31
N ALA A 181 -8.21 19.52 -25.09
CA ALA A 181 -7.21 20.22 -25.87
C ALA A 181 -6.32 21.04 -24.94
N LYS A 182 -5.19 21.54 -25.45
CA LYS A 182 -4.23 22.31 -24.64
C LYS A 182 -4.86 23.46 -23.86
N PHE A 183 -5.79 24.19 -24.48
CA PHE A 183 -6.41 25.38 -23.88
C PHE A 183 -7.39 25.05 -22.73
N ASN A 184 -7.83 23.79 -22.59
CA ASN A 184 -8.78 23.38 -21.55
C ASN A 184 -8.28 22.21 -20.68
N VAL A 185 -6.97 21.94 -20.69
CA VAL A 185 -6.35 20.85 -19.90
C VAL A 185 -6.65 20.97 -18.40
N GLU A 186 -6.71 22.18 -17.85
CA GLU A 186 -7.04 22.40 -16.43
C GLU A 186 -8.44 21.90 -16.07
N ARG A 187 -9.40 21.92 -17.01
CA ARG A 187 -10.73 21.34 -16.80
C ARG A 187 -10.68 19.82 -16.72
N ALA A 188 -9.84 19.18 -17.52
CA ALA A 188 -9.60 17.74 -17.43
C ALA A 188 -8.94 17.38 -16.09
N LEU A 189 -7.97 18.17 -15.63
CA LEU A 189 -7.34 17.97 -14.33
C LEU A 189 -8.30 18.21 -13.16
N ALA A 190 -9.21 19.18 -13.24
CA ALA A 190 -10.23 19.40 -12.22
C ALA A 190 -11.15 18.17 -12.05
N ILE A 191 -11.50 17.49 -13.15
CA ILE A 191 -12.29 16.24 -13.09
C ILE A 191 -11.48 15.12 -12.42
N TYR A 192 -10.18 15.01 -12.73
CA TYR A 192 -9.29 14.07 -12.04
C TYR A 192 -9.26 14.35 -10.53
N ASP A 193 -9.13 15.63 -10.16
CA ASP A 193 -9.06 16.09 -8.77
C ASP A 193 -10.37 15.89 -8.00
N GLU A 194 -11.51 15.90 -8.68
CA GLU A 194 -12.81 15.60 -8.07
C GLU A 194 -12.95 14.12 -7.72
N VAL A 195 -12.42 13.22 -8.55
CA VAL A 195 -12.70 11.77 -8.44
C VAL A 195 -11.62 11.00 -7.67
N ARG A 196 -10.34 11.35 -7.82
CA ARG A 196 -9.22 10.54 -7.33
C ARG A 196 -8.93 10.67 -5.84
N PRO A 197 -8.90 11.88 -5.23
CA PRO A 197 -8.61 12.02 -3.80
C PRO A 197 -9.53 11.21 -2.91
N SER A 198 -10.84 11.22 -3.17
CA SER A 198 -11.82 10.42 -2.40
C SER A 198 -11.51 8.93 -2.43
N ARG A 199 -11.26 8.39 -3.63
CA ARG A 199 -10.95 6.96 -3.84
C ARG A 199 -9.62 6.54 -3.22
N ALA A 200 -8.59 7.37 -3.37
CA ALA A 200 -7.25 7.10 -2.84
C ALA A 200 -7.22 7.20 -1.31
N ASN A 201 -7.85 8.24 -0.74
CA ASN A 201 -7.92 8.43 0.71
C ASN A 201 -8.74 7.32 1.39
N MET A 202 -9.77 6.79 0.72
CA MET A 202 -10.46 5.60 1.22
C MET A 202 -9.53 4.38 1.33
N VAL A 203 -8.64 4.15 0.37
CA VAL A 203 -7.63 3.05 0.46
C VAL A 203 -6.61 3.34 1.55
N PHE A 204 -6.13 4.58 1.62
CA PHE A 204 -5.19 5.00 2.64
C PHE A 204 -5.70 4.64 4.04
N GLU A 205 -6.92 5.08 4.36
CA GLU A 205 -7.57 4.83 5.64
C GLU A 205 -7.81 3.33 5.88
N GLN A 206 -8.27 2.61 4.85
CA GLN A 206 -8.49 1.18 4.96
C GLN A 206 -7.18 0.39 5.13
N SER A 207 -6.07 0.87 4.58
CA SER A 207 -4.76 0.25 4.74
C SER A 207 -4.24 0.40 6.18
N ILE A 208 -4.43 1.57 6.79
CA ILE A 208 -4.15 1.78 8.22
C ILE A 208 -5.00 0.83 9.07
N LYS A 209 -6.32 0.80 8.84
CA LYS A 209 -7.23 -0.10 9.58
C LYS A 209 -6.83 -1.56 9.45
N THR A 210 -6.42 -1.99 8.26
CA THR A 210 -6.01 -3.37 8.00
C THR A 210 -4.74 -3.73 8.76
N GLY A 211 -3.74 -2.83 8.79
CA GLY A 211 -2.55 -3.00 9.63
C GLY A 211 -2.90 -3.15 11.12
N ASN A 212 -3.77 -2.28 11.64
CA ASN A 212 -4.24 -2.37 13.02
C ASN A 212 -4.93 -3.70 13.33
N VAL A 213 -5.70 -4.25 12.38
CA VAL A 213 -6.31 -5.58 12.53
C VAL A 213 -5.25 -6.69 12.56
N TYR A 214 -4.23 -6.63 11.70
CA TYR A 214 -3.14 -7.61 11.70
C TYR A 214 -2.35 -7.60 13.01
N ASP A 215 -2.18 -6.42 13.59
CA ASP A 215 -1.38 -6.21 14.79
C ASP A 215 -2.19 -6.30 16.11
N GLY A 216 -3.49 -6.62 16.02
CA GLY A 216 -4.35 -6.80 17.19
C GLY A 216 -4.76 -5.49 17.89
N PHE A 217 -4.58 -4.33 17.26
CA PHE A 217 -5.01 -3.02 17.76
C PHE A 217 -6.35 -2.56 17.18
N GLY A 218 -6.82 -3.19 16.10
CA GLY A 218 -8.05 -2.86 15.41
C GLY A 218 -9.23 -3.76 15.80
N GLU A 219 -10.45 -3.29 15.52
CA GLU A 219 -11.66 -4.11 15.66
C GLU A 219 -11.56 -5.34 14.75
N SER A 220 -11.58 -6.52 15.35
CA SER A 220 -11.58 -7.79 14.62
C SER A 220 -12.60 -8.74 15.20
N LYS A 221 -13.11 -9.67 14.37
CA LYS A 221 -14.07 -10.69 14.82
C LYS A 221 -13.47 -11.73 15.77
N TYR A 222 -12.14 -11.78 15.89
CA TYR A 222 -11.42 -12.76 16.68
C TYR A 222 -10.63 -12.05 17.77
N SER A 223 -10.78 -12.46 19.03
CA SER A 223 -9.87 -11.98 20.07
C SER A 223 -8.46 -12.55 19.84
N VAL A 224 -7.43 -11.92 20.42
CA VAL A 224 -6.06 -12.48 20.42
C VAL A 224 -6.07 -13.93 20.94
N LYS A 225 -6.91 -14.22 21.93
CA LYS A 225 -7.11 -15.57 22.47
C LYS A 225 -7.66 -16.54 21.42
N ASP A 226 -8.62 -16.10 20.60
CA ASP A 226 -9.18 -16.91 19.52
C ASP A 226 -8.15 -17.19 18.42
N MET A 227 -7.33 -16.19 18.07
CA MET A 227 -6.24 -16.34 17.11
C MET A 227 -5.18 -17.34 17.60
N VAL A 228 -4.78 -17.27 18.87
CA VAL A 228 -3.83 -18.21 19.50
C VAL A 228 -4.39 -19.63 19.52
N ALA A 229 -5.67 -19.80 19.88
CA ALA A 229 -6.32 -21.11 19.90
C ALA A 229 -6.36 -21.77 18.51
N GLN A 230 -6.55 -20.99 17.45
CA GLN A 230 -6.49 -21.50 16.06
C GLN A 230 -5.07 -21.91 15.66
N LEU A 231 -4.05 -21.12 16.00
CA LEU A 231 -2.65 -21.43 15.68
C LEU A 231 -2.15 -22.70 16.36
N LEU A 232 -2.60 -22.96 17.60
CA LEU A 232 -2.23 -24.15 18.36
C LEU A 232 -3.06 -25.40 18.00
N GLY A 233 -3.94 -25.32 16.98
CA GLY A 233 -4.77 -26.44 16.54
C GLY A 233 -5.91 -26.79 17.51
N GLY A 234 -6.22 -25.93 18.48
CA GLY A 234 -7.27 -26.13 19.48
C GLY A 234 -8.65 -25.61 19.08
N GLY A 235 -8.80 -25.03 17.89
CA GLY A 235 -10.06 -24.45 17.41
C GLY A 235 -10.86 -25.40 16.52
N THR A 236 -11.86 -26.07 17.09
CA THR A 236 -12.87 -26.81 16.32
C THR A 236 -13.80 -25.83 15.60
N LEU A 237 -13.49 -25.42 14.37
CA LEU A 237 -14.48 -24.89 13.43
C LEU A 237 -14.04 -25.14 11.97
N CYS A 238 -13.72 -26.40 11.67
CA CYS A 238 -13.89 -26.92 10.32
C CYS A 238 -15.40 -27.06 10.08
N GLY A 239 -15.99 -26.20 9.24
CA GLY A 239 -17.31 -26.49 8.67
C GLY A 239 -18.33 -25.37 8.61
N SER A 240 -17.99 -24.18 8.11
CA SER A 240 -18.99 -23.40 7.38
C SER A 240 -18.39 -22.95 6.05
N ARG A 241 -18.76 -23.68 4.98
CA ARG A 241 -18.55 -23.24 3.61
C ARG A 241 -19.02 -21.79 3.50
N LEU A 242 -18.12 -20.90 3.09
CA LEU A 242 -18.47 -19.64 2.45
C LEU A 242 -19.43 -19.98 1.29
N ARG A 243 -20.73 -19.89 1.54
CA ARG A 243 -21.72 -19.82 0.47
C ARG A 243 -21.71 -18.38 -0.01
N PHE A 244 -21.10 -18.16 -1.17
CA PHE A 244 -21.39 -16.97 -1.96
C PHE A 244 -22.89 -16.97 -2.26
N PRO A 245 -23.62 -15.85 -2.10
CA PRO A 245 -24.99 -15.78 -2.54
C PRO A 245 -25.01 -15.96 -4.06
N THR A 246 -25.53 -17.09 -4.52
CA THR A 246 -25.91 -17.24 -5.93
C THR A 246 -27.05 -16.28 -6.20
N GLN A 247 -26.82 -15.28 -7.05
CA GLN A 247 -27.92 -14.52 -7.64
C GLN A 247 -28.75 -15.46 -8.51
N SER A 248 -29.83 -16.01 -7.95
CA SER A 248 -30.92 -16.63 -8.70
C SER A 248 -32.22 -15.98 -8.27
N GLY A 249 -32.60 -14.92 -9.00
CA GLY A 249 -33.84 -14.19 -8.79
C GLY A 249 -34.25 -13.39 -10.02
N ARG A 250 -34.12 -13.97 -11.22
CA ARG A 250 -34.84 -13.51 -12.42
C ARG A 250 -36.18 -14.23 -12.49
N GLY A 251 -37.25 -13.46 -12.28
CA GLY A 251 -38.55 -13.49 -12.97
C GLY A 251 -39.32 -14.81 -13.16
N LYS A 252 -40.56 -14.80 -12.66
CA LYS A 252 -41.78 -15.18 -13.39
C LYS A 252 -42.87 -14.19 -12.91
N MET A 253 -43.37 -13.26 -13.74
CA MET A 253 -44.51 -13.47 -14.65
C MET A 253 -45.55 -14.45 -14.10
N ASN A 254 -46.54 -13.91 -13.41
CA ASN A 254 -47.96 -13.95 -13.78
C ASN A 254 -48.67 -12.77 -13.11
#